data_AF-A0A9X0CQV9-F1
#
_entry.id   AF-A0A9X0CQV9-F1
#
_cell.length_a   1.000
_cell.length_b   1.000
_cell.length_c   1.000
_cell.angle_alpha   90.00
_cell.angle_beta   90.00
_cell.angle_gamma   90.00
#
_symmetry.space_group_name_H-M   'P 1'
#
loop_
_entity.id
_entity.type
_entity.pdbx_description
1 polymer ?
#
loop_
_entity_poly.entity_id
_entity_poly.type
_entity_poly.pdbx_seq_one_letter_code
_entity_poly.pdbx_strand_id
1 'polypeptide(L)'
;MKFLRLLSKSAFQEMNYSCNDSNKGHTDCMVDLKGDNEMVVNNLKKIKLDVTEMTQNGNKKLKIEVSTAQQNSLPIVDWAPQTRVDSQLTFELGPVCFEY
;
A
#
# COMPACT_ATOMS: atom_id res chain seq x y z
N MET A 1 -15.23 9.90 -6.29
CA MET A 1 -14.51 11.06 -5.73
C MET A 1 -14.18 12.16 -6.77
N LYS A 2 -15.00 12.40 -7.80
CA LYS A 2 -14.59 13.25 -8.95
C LYS A 2 -14.27 14.71 -8.57
N PHE A 3 -15.11 15.36 -7.77
CA PHE A 3 -14.90 16.75 -7.37
C PHE A 3 -13.69 16.93 -6.45
N LEU A 4 -13.50 16.04 -5.47
CA LEU A 4 -12.33 16.08 -4.57
C LEU A 4 -11.02 15.99 -5.34
N ARG A 5 -10.96 15.15 -6.38
CA ARG A 5 -9.79 15.06 -7.28
C ARG A 5 -9.53 16.38 -8.02
N LEU A 6 -10.57 16.97 -8.62
CA LEU A 6 -10.45 18.26 -9.32
C LEU A 6 -10.00 19.42 -8.43
N LEU A 7 -10.35 19.37 -7.14
CA LEU A 7 -10.11 20.43 -6.17
C LEU A 7 -8.86 20.17 -5.31
N SER A 8 -7.94 19.31 -5.74
CA SER A 8 -6.75 18.99 -4.96
C SER A 8 -5.52 18.98 -5.84
N LYS A 9 -4.33 19.10 -5.25
CA LYS A 9 -3.04 18.94 -5.94
C LYS A 9 -2.44 17.55 -5.75
N SER A 10 -2.77 16.89 -4.65
CA SER A 10 -2.23 15.58 -4.26
C SER A 10 -3.29 14.75 -3.55
N ALA A 11 -3.06 13.44 -3.50
CA ALA A 11 -3.80 12.54 -2.63
C ALA A 11 -2.85 11.49 -2.04
N PHE A 12 -3.16 11.05 -0.81
CA PHE A 12 -2.43 9.99 -0.15
C PHE A 12 -3.38 9.02 0.56
N GLN A 13 -2.95 7.78 0.73
CA GLN A 13 -3.67 6.76 1.49
C GLN A 13 -2.69 5.80 2.15
N GLU A 14 -2.91 5.51 3.42
CA GLU A 14 -2.10 4.53 4.16
C GLU A 14 -2.74 3.14 4.14
N MET A 15 -1.90 2.12 4.22
CA MET A 15 -2.28 0.72 4.35
C MET A 15 -1.29 0.01 5.29
N ASN A 16 -1.81 -0.77 6.24
CA ASN A 16 -1.01 -1.69 7.04
C ASN A 16 -1.21 -3.12 6.55
N TYR A 17 -0.12 -3.84 6.36
CA TYR A 17 -0.09 -5.21 5.86
C TYR A 17 0.92 -6.03 6.67
N SER A 18 0.54 -7.21 7.14
CA SER A 18 1.47 -8.12 7.83
C SER A 18 1.89 -9.29 6.95
N CYS A 19 3.17 -9.67 7.07
CA CYS A 19 3.77 -10.82 6.41
C CYS A 19 4.74 -11.52 7.37
N ASN A 20 4.94 -12.81 7.17
CA ASN A 20 5.88 -13.60 7.98
C ASN A 20 7.16 -13.84 7.19
N ASP A 21 8.29 -13.36 7.71
CA ASP A 21 9.62 -13.57 7.12
C ASP A 21 10.14 -14.96 7.50
N SER A 22 9.49 -15.98 6.96
CA SER A 22 9.82 -17.38 7.25
C SER A 22 11.04 -17.87 6.45
N ASN A 23 11.57 -17.08 5.52
CA ASN A 23 12.73 -17.42 4.71
C ASN A 23 13.86 -16.40 4.89
N LYS A 24 14.82 -16.74 5.75
CA LYS A 24 16.15 -16.10 5.84
C LYS A 24 16.79 -16.05 4.45
N GLY A 25 16.60 -14.97 3.70
CA GLY A 25 17.16 -14.89 2.36
C GLY A 25 16.63 -13.76 1.51
N HIS A 26 15.47 -13.89 0.88
CA HIS A 26 15.08 -13.01 -0.23
C HIS A 26 13.60 -13.11 -0.62
N THR A 27 12.69 -12.74 0.27
CA THR A 27 11.33 -12.40 -0.18
C THR A 27 10.87 -11.14 0.53
N ASP A 28 11.17 -10.01 -0.09
CA ASP A 28 10.53 -8.73 0.21
C ASP A 28 9.02 -8.96 0.23
N CYS A 29 8.36 -8.46 1.28
CA CYS A 29 6.91 -8.58 1.44
C CYS A 29 6.21 -7.71 0.38
N MET A 30 6.17 -8.25 -0.84
CA MET A 30 5.65 -7.58 -2.01
C MET A 30 4.13 -7.67 -2.04
N VAL A 31 3.51 -6.53 -2.29
CA VAL A 31 2.07 -6.42 -2.47
C VAL A 31 1.79 -5.52 -3.65
N ASP A 32 0.90 -5.99 -4.52
CA ASP A 32 0.30 -5.20 -5.58
C ASP A 32 -0.94 -4.50 -5.03
N LEU A 33 -1.03 -3.20 -5.27
CA LEU A 33 -2.16 -2.36 -4.89
C LEU A 33 -2.80 -1.83 -6.16
N LYS A 34 -4.13 -2.00 -6.25
CA LYS A 34 -4.91 -1.53 -7.39
C LYS A 34 -5.66 -0.26 -7.00
N GLY A 35 -5.48 0.79 -7.79
CA GLY A 35 -6.23 2.05 -7.69
C GLY A 35 -7.54 2.05 -8.47
N ASP A 36 -8.39 3.04 -8.20
CA ASP A 36 -9.69 3.26 -8.88
C ASP A 36 -9.59 3.44 -10.41
N ASN A 37 -8.43 3.87 -10.92
CA ASN A 37 -8.16 3.99 -12.35
C ASN A 37 -7.57 2.71 -12.98
N GLU A 38 -7.69 1.56 -12.31
CA GLU A 38 -7.10 0.28 -12.73
C GLU A 38 -5.56 0.25 -12.73
N MET A 39 -4.89 1.30 -12.23
CA MET A 39 -3.44 1.32 -12.12
C MET A 39 -3.00 0.40 -10.99
N VAL A 40 -2.04 -0.49 -11.28
CA VAL A 40 -1.43 -1.39 -10.30
C VAL A 40 -0.05 -0.88 -9.94
N VAL A 41 0.19 -0.78 -8.64
CA VAL A 41 1.42 -0.23 -8.06
C VAL A 41 1.95 -1.23 -7.04
N ASN A 42 3.27 -1.35 -6.93
CA ASN A 42 3.89 -2.22 -5.95
C ASN A 42 4.91 -1.47 -5.10
N ASN A 43 5.19 -1.98 -3.91
CA ASN A 43 6.10 -1.39 -2.94
C ASN A 43 7.60 -1.38 -3.36
N LEU A 44 7.95 -1.85 -4.57
CA LEU A 44 9.30 -1.79 -5.14
C LEU A 44 9.45 -0.74 -6.26
N LYS A 45 8.39 -0.48 -7.02
CA LYS A 45 8.37 0.49 -8.11
C LYS A 45 7.85 1.82 -7.58
N LYS A 46 8.79 2.74 -7.36
CA LYS A 46 8.68 4.12 -6.85
C LYS A 46 7.64 5.03 -7.52
N ILE A 47 6.36 4.68 -7.48
CA ILE A 47 5.37 5.71 -7.10
C ILE A 47 5.70 6.02 -5.65
N LYS A 48 5.71 7.29 -5.21
CA LYS A 48 6.20 7.67 -3.88
C LYS A 48 5.46 6.85 -2.82
N LEU A 49 6.11 5.78 -2.39
CA LEU A 49 5.59 4.76 -1.51
C LEU A 49 6.54 4.79 -0.33
N ASP A 50 6.11 5.44 0.73
CA ASP A 50 6.87 5.45 1.98
C ASP A 50 6.51 4.17 2.71
N VAL A 51 7.41 3.19 2.61
CA VAL A 51 7.29 1.88 3.24
C VAL A 51 8.07 1.92 4.55
N THR A 52 7.36 1.78 5.66
CA THR A 52 7.98 1.62 6.98
C THR A 52 7.83 0.17 7.42
N GLU A 53 8.96 -0.53 7.58
CA GLU A 53 8.99 -1.88 8.15
C GLU A 53 9.01 -1.83 9.67
N MET A 54 8.09 -2.56 10.31
CA MET A 54 8.05 -2.76 11.74
C MET A 54 8.13 -4.26 12.04
N THR A 55 9.17 -4.69 12.74
CA THR A 55 9.28 -6.07 13.25
C THR A 55 8.69 -6.15 14.66
N GLN A 56 7.67 -6.98 14.85
CA GLN A 56 7.14 -7.34 16.17
C GLN A 56 7.01 -8.86 16.27
N ASN A 57 7.70 -9.45 17.26
CA ASN A 57 7.62 -10.88 17.58
C ASN A 57 7.86 -11.85 16.40
N GLY A 58 8.80 -11.53 15.50
CA GLY A 58 9.13 -12.37 14.33
C GLY A 58 8.23 -12.17 13.10
N ASN A 59 7.10 -11.46 13.24
CA ASN A 59 6.27 -11.02 12.11
C ASN A 59 6.72 -9.65 11.63
N LYS A 60 6.85 -9.47 10.31
CA LYS A 60 7.09 -8.18 9.67
C LYS A 60 5.74 -7.54 9.38
N LYS A 61 5.50 -6.37 9.96
CA LYS A 61 4.39 -5.48 9.58
C LYS A 61 4.94 -4.40 8.68
N LEU A 62 4.35 -4.22 7.51
CA LEU A 62 4.66 -3.15 6.59
C LEU A 62 3.54 -2.12 6.68
N LYS A 63 3.92 -0.90 7.02
CA LYS A 63 3.08 0.27 6.77
C LYS A 63 3.47 0.82 5.40
N ILE A 64 2.51 0.89 4.50
CA ILE A 64 2.66 1.36 3.12
C ILE A 64 1.83 2.61 2.99
N GLU A 65 2.46 3.75 2.77
CA GLU A 65 1.77 4.97 2.37
C GLU A 65 1.88 5.14 0.87
N VAL A 66 0.75 5.23 0.17
CA VAL A 66 0.68 5.53 -1.27
C VAL A 66 0.43 7.03 -1.44
N SER A 67 1.44 7.76 -1.88
CA SER A 67 1.37 9.21 -2.12
C SER A 67 1.53 9.53 -3.61
N THR A 68 0.56 10.24 -4.21
CA THR A 68 0.51 10.46 -5.66
C THR A 68 -0.09 11.81 -6.05
N ALA A 69 0.49 12.43 -7.09
CA ALA A 69 -0.11 13.59 -7.76
C ALA A 69 -1.23 13.19 -8.75
N GLN A 70 -1.26 11.92 -9.17
CA GLN A 70 -2.32 11.38 -10.03
C GLN A 70 -3.50 10.91 -9.16
N GLN A 71 -4.33 11.83 -8.66
CA GLN A 71 -5.37 11.49 -7.67
C GLN A 71 -6.41 10.47 -8.17
N ASN A 72 -6.48 10.24 -9.49
CA ASN A 72 -7.31 9.21 -10.08
C ASN A 72 -6.86 7.79 -9.69
N SER A 73 -5.62 7.62 -9.23
CA SER A 73 -5.07 6.34 -8.77
C SER A 73 -5.44 5.97 -7.33
N LEU A 74 -6.14 6.85 -6.62
CA LEU A 74 -6.69 6.59 -5.30
C LEU A 74 -8.23 6.73 -5.31
N PRO A 75 -8.98 6.03 -4.45
CA PRO A 75 -8.49 5.14 -3.39
C PRO A 75 -7.94 3.81 -3.93
N ILE A 76 -7.25 3.08 -3.07
CA ILE A 76 -6.96 1.65 -3.23
C ILE A 76 -8.29 0.90 -3.22
N VAL A 77 -8.56 0.13 -4.27
CA VAL A 77 -9.79 -0.64 -4.45
C VAL A 77 -9.58 -2.15 -4.32
N ASP A 78 -8.35 -2.62 -4.52
CA ASP A 78 -7.98 -4.03 -4.40
C ASP A 78 -6.49 -4.19 -4.06
N TRP A 79 -6.10 -5.36 -3.56
CA TRP A 79 -4.71 -5.68 -3.24
C TRP A 79 -4.44 -7.18 -3.42
N ALA A 80 -3.20 -7.51 -3.80
CA ALA A 80 -2.78 -8.90 -3.98
C ALA A 80 -1.34 -9.09 -3.45
N PRO A 81 -1.11 -10.00 -2.48
CA PRO A 81 0.23 -10.34 -2.06
C PRO A 81 0.94 -11.12 -3.18
N GLN A 82 2.18 -10.75 -3.52
CA GLN A 82 2.98 -11.48 -4.51
C GLN A 82 3.72 -12.69 -3.91
N THR A 83 3.80 -12.75 -2.58
CA THR A 83 4.45 -13.82 -1.83
C THR A 83 3.42 -14.57 -0.97
N ARG A 84 3.82 -15.75 -0.46
CA ARG A 84 2.95 -16.50 0.46
C ARG A 84 2.72 -15.66 1.72
N VAL A 85 1.45 -15.35 1.96
CA VAL A 85 0.96 -14.72 3.17
C VAL A 85 0.77 -15.76 4.28
N ASP A 86 1.02 -15.33 5.52
CA ASP A 86 0.75 -16.15 6.69
C ASP A 86 -0.77 -16.38 6.84
N SER A 87 -1.11 -17.50 7.47
CA SER A 87 -2.44 -17.79 8.02
C SER A 87 -3.03 -16.69 8.90
N GLN A 88 -2.18 -15.82 9.49
CA GLN A 88 -2.58 -14.65 10.31
C GLN A 88 -2.37 -13.32 9.59
N LEU A 89 -2.63 -13.26 8.28
CA LEU A 89 -2.60 -12.03 7.52
C LEU A 89 -3.55 -10.98 8.12
N THR A 90 -2.99 -9.83 8.48
CA THR A 90 -3.74 -8.66 8.93
C THR A 90 -3.59 -7.55 7.89
N PHE A 91 -4.71 -6.99 7.47
CA PHE A 91 -4.78 -5.89 6.53
C PHE A 91 -5.66 -4.80 7.11
N GLU A 92 -5.17 -3.56 7.11
CA GLU A 92 -5.94 -2.40 7.52
C GLU A 92 -5.77 -1.30 6.47
N LEU A 93 -6.88 -0.77 5.98
CA LEU A 93 -6.89 0.31 5.00
C LEU A 93 -7.22 1.63 5.69
N GLY A 94 -6.31 2.59 5.57
CA GLY A 94 -6.52 3.96 6.03
C GLY A 94 -7.47 4.75 5.12
N PRO A 95 -7.96 5.90 5.58
CA PRO A 95 -8.75 6.80 4.74
C PRO A 95 -7.90 7.35 3.57
N VAL A 96 -8.57 7.65 2.46
CA VAL A 96 -7.96 8.45 1.39
C VAL A 96 -8.07 9.93 1.75
N CYS A 97 -6.94 10.62 1.70
CA CYS A 97 -6.82 12.04 2.01
C CYS A 97 -6.51 12.82 0.73
N PHE A 98 -7.16 13.97 0.55
CA PHE A 98 -6.95 14.88 -0.57
C PHE A 98 -6.39 16.20 -0.04
N GLU A 99 -5.33 16.70 -0.66
CA GLU A 99 -4.62 17.91 -0.22
C GLU A 99 -4.65 18.99 -1.31
N TYR A 100 -4.91 20.24 -0.90
CA TYR A 100 -5.16 21.39 -1.79
C TYR A 100 -3.90 22.07 -2.31
#